data_AF-A0A7I5E9T1-F1
#
_entry.id   AF-A0A7I5E9T1-F1
#
_cell.length_a   1.000
_cell.length_b   1.000
_cell.length_c   1.000
_cell.angle_alpha   90.00
_cell.angle_beta   90.00
_cell.angle_gamma   90.00
#
_symmetry.space_group_name_H-M   'P 1'
#
loop_
_entity.id
_entity.type
_entity.pdbx_description
1 polymer ?
#
loop_
_entity_poly.entity_id
_entity_poly.type
_entity_poly.pdbx_seq_one_letter_code
_entity_poly.pdbx_strand_id
1 'polypeptide(L)'
;MLRLVVLLSLLALSLACKPTNGSTNTHAKKREVHQADVFVETKLQFNPALNSIFKNALKEGVEQHADEQQVIYDSDMVYAEMHQIGDKFAMKYSAFDVDCGELHNFIATGKMKTDLIGNVTVNCNGENVL
;
A
#
# COMPACT_ATOMS: atom_id res chain seq x y z
N MET A 1 -27.90 8.42 -6.95
CA MET A 1 -28.32 7.52 -8.05
C MET A 1 -27.72 6.14 -7.75
N LEU A 2 -28.35 5.31 -6.93
CA LEU A 2 -29.21 4.17 -7.29
C LEU A 2 -28.73 3.31 -8.49
N ARG A 3 -28.26 2.09 -8.16
CA ARG A 3 -28.41 0.78 -8.84
C ARG A 3 -27.15 0.09 -9.39
N LEU A 4 -27.09 -1.22 -9.08
CA LEU A 4 -26.13 -2.28 -9.43
C LEU A 4 -24.78 -2.13 -8.72
N VAL A 5 -24.38 -2.95 -7.75
CA VAL A 5 -24.29 -4.42 -7.79
C VAL A 5 -24.45 -4.99 -6.37
N VAL A 6 -25.66 -5.42 -6.01
CA VAL A 6 -25.94 -6.29 -4.84
C VAL A 6 -26.10 -7.75 -5.32
N LEU A 7 -25.48 -8.11 -6.46
CA LEU A 7 -25.68 -9.40 -7.12
C LEU A 7 -24.35 -10.00 -7.59
N LEU A 8 -23.50 -10.38 -6.65
CA LEU A 8 -22.42 -11.35 -6.88
C LEU A 8 -22.23 -12.25 -5.65
N SER A 9 -23.33 -12.62 -5.01
CA SER A 9 -23.44 -13.90 -4.32
C SER A 9 -23.93 -14.94 -5.35
N LEU A 10 -23.13 -15.99 -5.58
CA LEU A 10 -23.39 -17.22 -6.37
C LEU A 10 -22.71 -17.33 -7.75
N LEU A 11 -21.38 -17.50 -7.76
CA LEU A 11 -20.65 -18.43 -8.64
C LEU A 11 -19.52 -19.01 -7.75
N ALA A 12 -19.65 -20.18 -7.11
CA ALA A 12 -19.36 -21.52 -7.66
C ALA A 12 -18.02 -21.51 -8.42
N LEU A 13 -16.93 -22.17 -8.01
CA LEU A 13 -16.81 -23.57 -7.61
C LEU A 13 -15.63 -23.77 -6.65
N SER A 14 -15.87 -24.63 -5.67
CA SER A 14 -14.92 -25.54 -5.04
C SER A 14 -13.75 -25.95 -5.94
N LEU A 15 -12.58 -25.33 -5.75
CA LEU A 15 -11.32 -26.00 -6.05
C LEU A 15 -11.14 -27.09 -4.99
N ALA A 16 -11.34 -28.32 -5.44
CA ALA A 16 -11.29 -29.55 -4.67
C ALA A 16 -10.09 -29.59 -3.71
N CYS A 17 -10.36 -29.38 -2.41
CA CYS A 17 -9.54 -29.97 -1.37
C CYS A 17 -9.66 -31.49 -1.53
N LYS A 18 -8.59 -32.12 -2.03
CA LYS A 18 -8.43 -33.57 -1.87
C LYS A 18 -8.34 -33.86 -0.37
N PRO A 19 -9.22 -34.68 0.22
CA PRO A 19 -9.11 -35.04 1.62
C PRO A 19 -7.98 -36.05 1.75
N THR A 20 -6.86 -35.65 2.32
CA THR A 20 -5.92 -36.59 2.91
C THR A 20 -6.22 -36.63 4.40
N ASN A 21 -6.81 -37.74 4.85
CA ASN A 21 -7.06 -38.04 6.25
C ASN A 21 -5.79 -37.84 7.10
N GLY A 22 -5.91 -37.09 8.19
CA GLY A 22 -4.84 -37.03 9.19
C GLY A 22 -4.97 -35.90 10.20
N SER A 23 -5.72 -36.17 11.27
CA SER A 23 -5.52 -35.64 12.62
C SER A 23 -5.71 -34.13 12.85
N THR A 24 -6.67 -33.86 13.74
CA THR A 24 -6.80 -32.69 14.60
C THR A 24 -5.50 -31.92 14.84
N ASN A 25 -5.49 -30.64 14.48
CA ASN A 25 -5.02 -29.55 15.33
C ASN A 25 -5.66 -28.23 14.88
N THR A 26 -6.37 -27.62 15.81
CA THR A 26 -6.82 -26.23 15.81
C THR A 26 -5.61 -25.31 15.61
N HIS A 27 -5.29 -24.99 14.37
CA HIS A 27 -4.45 -23.86 14.05
C HIS A 27 -5.31 -22.85 13.31
N ALA A 28 -5.69 -21.80 14.03
CA ALA A 28 -6.09 -20.54 13.42
C ALA A 28 -5.10 -20.27 12.28
N LYS A 29 -5.60 -20.32 11.05
CA LYS A 29 -4.81 -19.98 9.86
C LYS A 29 -4.40 -18.53 10.07
N LYS A 30 -3.16 -18.32 10.53
CA LYS A 30 -2.55 -17.00 10.66
C LYS A 30 -2.60 -16.45 9.24
N ARG A 31 -3.49 -15.49 8.98
CA ARG A 31 -3.52 -14.80 7.69
C ARG A 31 -2.10 -14.26 7.52
N GLU A 32 -1.42 -14.65 6.44
CA GLU A 32 -0.19 -13.97 6.05
C GLU A 32 -0.61 -12.52 5.81
N VAL A 33 -0.29 -11.65 6.76
CA VAL A 33 -0.53 -10.23 6.62
C VAL A 33 0.54 -9.76 5.65
N HIS A 34 0.16 -9.60 4.38
CA HIS A 34 1.06 -9.01 3.39
C HIS A 34 1.25 -7.54 3.75
N GLN A 35 2.46 -7.20 4.19
CA GLN A 35 2.83 -5.83 4.53
C GLN A 35 3.68 -5.30 3.38
N ALA A 36 3.35 -4.10 2.91
CA ALA A 36 4.23 -3.33 2.04
C ALA A 36 4.63 -2.03 2.72
N ASP A 37 5.92 -1.72 2.64
CA ASP A 37 6.49 -0.44 3.02
C ASP A 37 6.89 0.31 1.74
N VAL A 38 6.28 1.46 1.51
CA VAL A 38 6.59 2.36 0.38
C VAL A 38 7.31 3.58 0.91
N PHE A 39 8.54 3.80 0.44
CA PHE A 39 9.33 4.98 0.76
C PHE A 39 9.27 5.96 -0.40
N VAL A 40 8.70 7.14 -0.15
CA VAL A 40 8.67 8.25 -1.09
C VAL A 40 9.74 9.25 -0.67
N GLU A 41 10.93 9.14 -1.28
CA GLU A 41 12.03 10.06 -1.07
C GLU A 41 11.82 11.33 -1.88
N THR A 42 11.95 12.48 -1.22
CA THR A 42 11.86 13.79 -1.87
C THR A 42 13.25 14.34 -2.21
N LYS A 43 13.29 15.36 -3.06
CA LYS A 43 14.50 16.14 -3.34
C LYS A 43 14.82 17.15 -2.21
N LEU A 44 13.99 17.23 -1.17
CA LEU A 44 14.17 18.15 -0.05
C LEU A 44 15.09 17.55 1.01
N GLN A 45 15.88 18.38 1.67
CA GLN A 45 16.66 17.97 2.84
C GLN A 45 15.76 17.76 4.04
N PHE A 46 16.11 16.80 4.89
CA PHE A 46 15.37 16.55 6.12
C PHE A 46 15.55 17.71 7.11
N ASN A 47 14.47 18.46 7.34
CA ASN A 47 14.40 19.46 8.40
C ASN A 47 13.13 19.22 9.25
N PRO A 48 13.24 18.66 10.47
CA PRO A 48 12.08 18.28 11.27
C PRO A 48 11.16 19.47 11.63
N ALA A 49 11.66 20.71 11.61
CA ALA A 49 10.87 21.91 11.86
C ALA A 49 10.02 22.37 10.66
N LEU A 50 10.40 21.99 9.44
CA LEU A 50 9.71 22.38 8.19
C LEU A 50 8.98 21.20 7.53
N ASN A 51 9.41 19.97 7.80
CA ASN A 51 8.90 18.75 7.18
C ASN A 51 7.44 18.46 7.54
N SER A 52 6.91 18.97 8.66
CA SER A 52 5.49 18.79 8.99
C SER A 52 4.55 19.46 7.97
N ILE A 53 5.00 20.55 7.32
CA ILE A 53 4.25 21.21 6.25
C ILE A 53 4.25 20.33 5.00
N PHE A 54 5.42 19.78 4.64
CA PHE A 54 5.57 18.91 3.46
C PHE A 54 4.88 17.55 3.65
N LYS A 55 4.79 17.03 4.88
CA LYS A 55 4.08 15.80 5.21
C LYS A 55 2.63 15.83 4.71
N ASN A 56 1.89 16.90 5.01
CA ASN A 56 0.48 16.98 4.64
C ASN A 56 0.32 17.07 3.11
N ALA A 57 1.16 17.88 2.44
CA ALA A 57 1.13 17.99 0.99
C ALA A 57 1.44 16.65 0.28
N LEU A 58 2.41 15.88 0.79
CA LEU A 58 2.71 14.55 0.26
C LEU A 58 1.57 13.56 0.52
N LYS A 59 0.96 13.60 1.71
CA LYS A 59 -0.18 12.76 2.04
C LYS A 59 -1.36 13.05 1.10
N GLU A 60 -1.75 14.32 0.96
CA GLU A 60 -2.82 14.75 0.06
C GLU A 60 -2.53 14.35 -1.39
N GLY A 61 -1.27 14.47 -1.85
CA GLY A 61 -0.88 14.05 -3.19
C GLY A 61 -1.00 12.54 -3.42
N VAL A 62 -0.71 11.72 -2.41
CA VAL A 62 -0.90 10.26 -2.46
C VAL A 62 -2.39 9.90 -2.46
N GLU A 63 -3.19 10.56 -1.62
CA GLU A 63 -4.64 10.37 -1.55
C GLU A 63 -5.32 10.75 -2.87
N GLN A 64 -4.97 11.91 -3.44
CA GLN A 64 -5.48 12.33 -4.75
C GLN A 64 -5.10 11.34 -5.85
N HIS A 65 -3.87 10.81 -5.84
CA HIS A 65 -3.45 9.82 -6.84
C HIS A 65 -4.23 8.51 -6.69
N ALA A 66 -4.51 8.06 -5.46
CA ALA A 66 -5.39 6.91 -5.21
C ALA A 66 -6.79 7.13 -5.78
N ASP A 67 -7.38 8.30 -5.56
CA ASP A 67 -8.68 8.67 -6.12
C ASP A 67 -8.68 8.70 -7.65
N GLU A 68 -7.66 9.29 -8.27
CA GLU A 68 -7.50 9.34 -9.73
C GLU A 68 -7.35 7.95 -10.36
N GLN A 69 -6.69 7.02 -9.67
CA GLN A 69 -6.54 5.62 -10.11
C GLN A 69 -7.71 4.72 -9.67
N GLN A 70 -8.71 5.27 -9.00
CA GLN A 70 -9.85 4.53 -8.43
C GLN A 70 -9.43 3.39 -7.49
N VAL A 71 -8.31 3.57 -6.79
CA VAL A 71 -7.81 2.61 -5.80
C VAL A 71 -8.60 2.78 -4.51
N ILE A 72 -9.36 1.74 -4.16
CA ILE A 72 -10.09 1.67 -2.89
C ILE A 72 -9.17 1.00 -1.87
N TYR A 73 -8.88 1.70 -0.77
CA TYR A 73 -8.09 1.16 0.33
C TYR A 73 -8.75 1.50 1.66
N ASP A 74 -8.49 0.68 2.68
CA ASP A 74 -8.87 0.99 4.06
C ASP A 74 -7.82 1.94 4.66
N SER A 75 -8.25 3.15 5.04
CA SER A 75 -7.35 4.16 5.63
C SER A 75 -6.74 3.70 6.96
N ASP A 76 -7.43 2.81 7.69
CA ASP A 76 -6.93 2.26 8.95
C ASP A 76 -5.81 1.23 8.73
N MET A 77 -5.60 0.80 7.48
CA MET A 77 -4.58 -0.14 7.06
C MET A 77 -3.35 0.55 6.45
N VAL A 78 -3.35 1.88 6.33
CA VAL A 78 -2.24 2.67 5.76
C VAL A 78 -1.71 3.69 6.76
N TYR A 79 -0.44 3.53 7.13
CA TYR A 79 0.23 4.38 8.12
C TYR A 79 1.34 5.21 7.46
N ALA A 80 1.25 6.53 7.58
CA ALA A 80 2.21 7.45 7.00
C ALA A 80 3.09 8.09 8.08
N GLU A 81 4.41 7.89 7.99
CA GLU A 81 5.40 8.46 8.88
C GLU A 81 6.51 9.20 8.14
N MET A 82 7.08 10.22 8.79
CA MET A 82 8.23 10.93 8.25
C MET A 82 9.48 10.09 8.49
N HIS A 83 10.37 10.06 7.51
CA HIS A 83 11.64 9.37 7.58
C HIS A 83 12.77 10.23 7.02
N GLN A 84 13.98 9.94 7.48
CA GLN A 84 15.20 10.51 6.93
C GLN A 84 15.95 9.40 6.20
N ILE A 85 16.20 9.59 4.89
CA ILE A 85 17.01 8.67 4.08
C ILE A 85 18.24 9.46 3.63
N GLY A 86 19.40 9.16 4.22
CA GLY A 86 20.58 10.00 4.06
C GLY A 86 20.35 11.40 4.63
N ASP A 87 20.49 12.43 3.80
CA ASP A 87 20.19 13.82 4.13
C ASP A 87 18.79 14.27 3.69
N LYS A 88 18.01 13.39 3.05
CA LYS A 88 16.74 13.73 2.42
C LYS A 88 15.54 13.41 3.28
N PHE A 89 14.50 14.22 3.09
CA PHE A 89 13.18 13.97 3.61
C PHE A 89 12.47 12.89 2.80
N ALA A 90 11.93 11.89 3.49
CA ALA A 90 11.12 10.85 2.91
C ALA A 90 9.84 10.64 3.72
N MET A 91 8.80 10.14 3.06
CA MET A 91 7.61 9.61 3.71
C MET A 91 7.60 8.09 3.57
N LYS A 92 7.43 7.37 4.67
CA LYS A 92 7.16 5.94 4.66
C LYS A 92 5.66 5.71 4.80
N TYR A 93 5.09 4.97 3.86
CA TYR A 93 3.72 4.46 3.91
C TYR A 93 3.78 2.95 4.19
N SER A 94 3.27 2.53 5.33
CA SER A 94 3.15 1.10 5.67
C SER A 94 1.71 0.67 5.42
N ALA A 95 1.50 -0.26 4.50
CA ALA A 95 0.19 -0.76 4.13
C ALA A 95 0.08 -2.26 4.44
N PHE A 96 -1.05 -2.68 5.02
CA PHE A 96 -1.31 -4.07 5.40
C PHE A 96 -2.40 -4.69 4.53
N ASP A 97 -2.32 -6.01 4.30
CA ASP A 97 -3.26 -6.79 3.47
C ASP A 97 -3.29 -6.30 2.01
N VAL A 98 -2.11 -5.97 1.47
CA VAL A 98 -1.97 -5.42 0.11
C VAL A 98 -1.48 -6.45 -0.90
N ASP A 99 -2.00 -6.37 -2.12
CA ASP A 99 -1.43 -7.07 -3.28
C ASP A 99 -0.27 -6.26 -3.87
N CYS A 100 0.92 -6.85 -3.85
CA CYS A 100 2.14 -6.19 -4.32
C CYS A 100 2.20 -5.93 -5.83
N GLY A 101 1.46 -6.70 -6.63
CA GLY A 101 1.30 -6.44 -8.06
C GLY A 101 0.41 -5.24 -8.32
N GLU A 102 -0.71 -5.12 -7.60
CA GLU A 102 -1.58 -3.94 -7.66
C GLU A 102 -0.87 -2.68 -7.16
N LEU A 103 -0.13 -2.79 -6.05
CA LEU A 103 0.68 -1.69 -5.51
C LEU A 103 1.78 -1.23 -6.49
N HIS A 104 2.48 -2.18 -7.12
CA HIS A 104 3.47 -1.87 -8.15
C HIS A 104 2.81 -1.11 -9.32
N ASN A 105 1.64 -1.56 -9.78
CA ASN A 105 0.91 -0.88 -10.85
C ASN A 105 0.49 0.53 -10.44
N PHE A 106 -0.05 0.71 -9.22
CA PHE A 106 -0.41 2.01 -8.67
C PHE A 106 0.75 3.02 -8.69
N ILE A 107 1.95 2.55 -8.32
CA ILE A 107 3.17 3.36 -8.29
C ILE A 107 3.71 3.60 -9.71
N ALA A 108 3.70 2.59 -10.59
CA ALA A 108 4.22 2.69 -11.95
C ALA A 108 3.35 3.57 -12.86
N THR A 109 2.02 3.51 -12.72
CA THR A 109 1.09 4.40 -13.43
C THR A 109 1.07 5.79 -12.81
N GLY A 110 1.41 5.88 -11.53
CA GLY A 110 1.64 7.10 -10.79
C GLY A 110 2.98 7.73 -11.07
N LYS A 111 3.03 8.60 -12.08
CA LYS A 111 3.87 9.79 -11.89
C LYS A 111 3.19 10.59 -10.80
N MET A 112 3.56 10.43 -9.53
CA MET A 112 3.20 11.43 -8.52
C MET A 112 3.79 12.75 -9.03
N LYS A 113 2.96 13.57 -9.69
CA LYS A 113 3.33 14.71 -10.56
C LYS A 113 3.84 15.91 -9.76
N THR A 114 4.75 15.67 -8.83
CA THR A 114 5.37 16.72 -8.05
C THR A 114 6.85 16.70 -8.38
N ASP A 115 7.39 17.86 -8.74
CA ASP A 115 8.84 18.01 -8.93
C ASP A 115 9.62 17.77 -7.63
N LEU A 116 8.92 17.63 -6.51
CA LEU A 116 9.45 17.36 -5.18
C LEU A 116 9.89 15.90 -5.01
N ILE A 117 9.28 14.94 -5.72
CA ILE A 117 9.62 13.52 -5.55
C ILE A 117 10.91 13.22 -6.31
N GLY A 118 11.84 12.58 -5.60
CA GLY A 118 13.11 12.11 -6.12
C GLY A 118 13.04 10.65 -6.52
N ASN A 119 12.80 9.78 -5.55
CA ASN A 119 12.79 8.33 -5.71
C ASN A 119 11.62 7.69 -4.97
N VAL A 120 11.12 6.56 -5.48
CA VAL A 120 10.13 5.74 -4.79
C VAL A 120 10.67 4.32 -4.68
N THR A 121 10.68 3.78 -3.47
CA THR A 121 11.14 2.41 -3.20
C THR A 121 10.01 1.63 -2.56
N VAL A 122 9.82 0.38 -2.99
CA VAL A 122 8.77 -0.50 -2.50
C VAL A 122 9.38 -1.76 -1.93
N ASN A 123 9.08 -2.02 -0.67
CA ASN A 123 9.39 -3.28 -0.02
C ASN A 123 8.09 -4.04 0.25
N CYS A 124 7.99 -5.26 -0.25
CA CYS A 124 6.88 -6.15 -0.01
C CYS A 124 7.33 -7.38 0.75
N ASN A 125 6.72 -7.65 1.91
CA ASN A 125 7.04 -8.81 2.75
C ASN A 125 8.55 -8.93 3.09
N GLY A 126 9.28 -7.81 3.14
CA GLY A 126 10.72 -7.79 3.38
C GLY A 126 11.58 -7.76 2.11
N GLU A 127 10.99 -7.96 0.92
CA GLU A 127 11.70 -7.98 -0.36
C GLU A 127 11.53 -6.66 -1.13
N ASN A 128 12.64 -6.10 -1.61
CA ASN A 128 12.58 -4.89 -2.43
C ASN A 128 12.10 -5.26 -3.84
N VAL A 129 11.03 -4.61 -4.30
CA VAL A 129 10.39 -4.89 -5.58
C VAL A 129 10.51 -3.72 -6.55
N LEU A 130 10.81 -2.52 -6.04
CA LEU A 130 11.05 -1.30 -6.81
C LEU A 130 12.07 -0.40 -6.11
#